data_AF-A0A9P0QSW9-F1
#
_entry.id   AF-A0A9P0QSW9-F1
#
_cell.length_a   1.000
_cell.length_b   1.000
_cell.length_c   1.000
_cell.angle_alpha   90.00
_cell.angle_beta   90.00
_cell.angle_gamma   90.00
#
_symmetry.space_group_name_H-M   'P 1'
#
loop_
_entity.id
_entity.type
_entity.pdbx_description
1 polymer ?
#
loop_
_entity_poly.entity_id
_entity_poly.type
_entity_poly.pdbx_seq_one_letter_code
_entity_poly.pdbx_strand_id
1 'polypeptide(L)'
;MSQISPVDVVRLLLNPDISNKLILQLAWNRAKVMKKGPLVSKLLGSLIVGVSSFIRVPQIKKITDPVLLKDRISVAKGLSMEGISLETLGYLIHVVYNKQNGNPFVNYGETFLLGLQNIAIILLIRYYNARKAGSDEVGALIELAQPIAIILAIGFGLSRSAPENFISGLQVLSIPISIVSKIPQIKKNYALKSTSHLSNITVGANVLGSFIRVFTTLQDFEKLGRDKVLLAGYCSSFALNAILAGQCLIYGKGKEVDEEK
;
A
#
# COMPACT_ATOMS: atom_id res chain seq x y z
N MET A 1 30.95 -52.69 1.57
CA MET A 1 30.18 -51.47 1.21
C MET A 1 28.96 -51.94 0.43
N SER A 2 27.84 -52.14 1.12
CA SER A 2 26.59 -52.63 0.51
C SER A 2 25.93 -51.52 -0.31
N GLN A 3 25.65 -51.80 -1.58
CA GLN A 3 24.94 -50.91 -2.49
C GLN A 3 23.52 -50.64 -1.96
N ILE A 4 23.24 -49.39 -1.60
CA ILE A 4 21.88 -48.96 -1.23
C ILE A 4 21.09 -48.88 -2.53
N SER A 5 20.04 -49.69 -2.67
CA SER A 5 19.22 -49.70 -3.88
C SER A 5 18.35 -48.42 -3.96
N PRO A 6 17.99 -47.95 -5.17
CA PRO A 6 17.09 -46.80 -5.33
C PRO A 6 15.75 -46.97 -4.61
N VAL A 7 15.32 -48.22 -4.41
CA VAL A 7 14.06 -48.58 -3.73
C VAL A 7 14.15 -48.35 -2.22
N ASP A 8 15.32 -48.55 -1.62
CA ASP A 8 15.56 -48.31 -0.20
C ASP A 8 15.57 -46.80 0.12
N VAL A 9 16.03 -45.97 -0.82
CA VAL A 9 15.99 -44.50 -0.73
C VAL A 9 14.54 -43.98 -0.81
N VAL A 10 13.71 -44.57 -1.69
CA VAL A 10 12.29 -44.21 -1.81
C VAL A 10 11.50 -44.65 -0.57
N ARG A 11 11.79 -45.83 0.00
CA ARG A 11 11.20 -46.27 1.27
C ARG A 11 11.63 -45.40 2.46
N LEU A 12 12.86 -44.86 2.44
CA LEU A 12 13.32 -43.90 3.47
C LEU A 12 12.60 -42.54 3.37
N LEU A 13 12.29 -42.07 2.16
CA LEU A 13 11.60 -40.80 1.91
C LEU A 13 10.09 -40.84 2.23
N LEU A 14 9.49 -42.04 2.24
CA LEU A 14 8.08 -42.28 2.57
C LEU A 14 7.82 -42.50 4.07
N ASN A 15 8.87 -42.53 4.91
CA ASN A 15 8.71 -42.55 6.36
C ASN A 15 8.39 -41.14 6.88
N PRO A 16 7.21 -40.90 7.49
CA PRO A 16 6.74 -39.55 7.84
C PRO A 16 7.66 -38.78 8.81
N ASP A 17 8.32 -39.49 9.74
CA ASP A 17 9.22 -38.85 10.72
C ASP A 17 10.63 -38.54 10.17
N ILE A 18 11.11 -39.35 9.22
CA ILE A 18 12.43 -39.17 8.60
C ILE A 18 12.34 -38.13 7.48
N SER A 19 11.26 -38.14 6.71
CA SER A 19 11.01 -37.19 5.63
C SER A 19 10.92 -35.76 6.16
N ASN A 20 10.19 -35.53 7.26
CA ASN A 20 10.09 -34.20 7.87
C ASN A 20 11.44 -33.70 8.41
N LYS A 21 12.21 -34.55 9.09
CA LYS A 21 13.56 -34.19 9.58
C LYS A 21 14.54 -33.96 8.44
N LEU A 22 14.48 -34.74 7.37
CA LEU A 22 15.35 -34.60 6.21
C LEU A 22 14.98 -33.34 5.40
N ILE A 23 13.68 -33.05 5.24
CA ILE A 23 13.18 -31.80 4.63
C ILE A 23 13.57 -30.60 5.49
N LEU A 24 13.43 -30.68 6.82
CA LEU A 24 13.89 -29.65 7.75
C LEU A 24 15.40 -29.47 7.70
N GLN A 25 16.19 -30.55 7.62
CA GLN A 25 17.65 -30.47 7.51
C GLN A 25 18.11 -29.96 6.15
N LEU A 26 17.43 -30.31 5.05
CA LEU A 26 17.69 -29.77 3.73
C LEU A 26 17.26 -28.30 3.62
N ALA A 27 16.14 -27.92 4.23
CA ALA A 27 15.71 -26.53 4.36
C ALA A 27 16.67 -25.73 5.23
N TRP A 28 17.13 -26.29 6.35
CA TRP A 28 18.08 -25.67 7.28
C TRP A 28 19.48 -25.54 6.66
N ASN A 29 19.95 -26.56 5.94
CA ASN A 29 21.23 -26.53 5.23
C ASN A 29 21.16 -25.60 4.01
N ARG A 30 20.04 -25.54 3.28
CA ARG A 30 19.83 -24.50 2.24
C ARG A 30 19.74 -23.09 2.83
N ALA A 31 19.14 -22.93 4.01
CA ALA A 31 19.09 -21.66 4.74
C ALA A 31 20.47 -21.24 5.28
N LYS A 32 21.36 -22.20 5.57
CA LYS A 32 22.74 -21.96 6.04
C LYS A 32 23.73 -21.70 4.90
N VAL A 33 23.48 -22.29 3.71
CA VAL A 33 24.30 -22.12 2.50
C VAL A 33 23.97 -20.83 1.74
N MET A 34 22.73 -20.31 1.84
CA MET A 34 22.43 -18.96 1.38
C MET A 34 22.95 -17.95 2.41
N LYS A 35 23.86 -17.04 2.00
CA LYS A 35 24.21 -15.83 2.78
C LYS A 35 22.93 -15.25 3.40
N LYS A 36 22.91 -14.87 4.67
CA LYS A 36 21.67 -14.43 5.39
C LYS A 36 20.88 -13.31 4.68
N GLY A 37 21.48 -12.58 3.74
CA GLY A 37 20.88 -11.46 3.00
C GLY A 37 19.57 -11.77 2.25
N PRO A 38 19.50 -12.74 1.30
CA PRO A 38 18.30 -12.97 0.50
C PRO A 38 17.13 -13.57 1.29
N LEU A 39 17.39 -14.32 2.36
CA LEU A 39 16.34 -14.84 3.25
C LEU A 39 15.74 -13.71 4.10
N VAL A 40 16.59 -12.85 4.66
CA VAL A 40 16.17 -11.67 5.43
C VAL A 40 15.40 -10.70 4.53
N SER A 41 15.87 -10.43 3.32
CA SER A 41 15.17 -9.58 2.34
C SER A 41 13.81 -10.15 1.92
N LYS A 42 13.70 -11.46 1.66
CA LYS A 42 12.42 -12.11 1.37
C LYS A 42 11.46 -12.06 2.55
N LEU A 43 11.94 -12.32 3.78
CA LEU A 43 11.12 -12.26 4.99
C LEU A 43 10.64 -10.83 5.27
N LEU A 44 11.51 -9.83 5.15
CA LEU A 44 11.14 -8.42 5.28
C LEU A 44 10.14 -7.99 4.20
N GLY A 45 10.38 -8.36 2.94
CA GLY A 45 9.44 -8.09 1.84
C GLY A 45 8.08 -8.72 2.08
N SER A 46 8.04 -10.00 2.46
CA SER A 46 6.79 -10.69 2.80
C SER A 46 6.08 -10.09 4.01
N LEU A 47 6.81 -9.66 5.04
CA LEU A 47 6.24 -8.99 6.20
C LEU A 47 5.63 -7.64 5.81
N ILE A 48 6.32 -6.85 5.00
CA ILE A 48 5.82 -5.55 4.50
C ILE A 48 4.55 -5.76 3.67
N VAL A 49 4.53 -6.75 2.76
CA VAL A 49 3.33 -7.12 2.01
C VAL A 49 2.19 -7.52 2.97
N GLY A 50 2.48 -8.33 3.99
CA GLY A 50 1.51 -8.72 5.01
C GLY A 50 0.90 -7.53 5.74
N VAL A 51 1.74 -6.65 6.28
CA VAL A 51 1.31 -5.44 7.01
C VAL A 51 0.52 -4.50 6.08
N SER A 52 0.94 -4.36 4.83
CA SER A 52 0.30 -3.46 3.86
C SER A 52 -1.16 -3.78 3.60
N SER A 53 -1.57 -5.05 3.75
CA SER A 53 -2.97 -5.50 3.65
C SER A 53 -3.91 -4.76 4.60
N PHE A 54 -3.38 -4.22 5.71
CA PHE A 54 -4.18 -3.61 6.77
C PHE A 54 -3.94 -2.11 6.97
N ILE A 55 -2.97 -1.49 6.27
CA ILE A 55 -2.56 -0.10 6.52
C ILE A 55 -3.70 0.91 6.37
N ARG A 56 -4.58 0.72 5.38
CA ARG A 56 -5.70 1.63 5.10
C ARG A 56 -7.02 1.17 5.73
N VAL A 57 -7.07 -0.02 6.34
CA VAL A 57 -8.25 -0.53 7.03
C VAL A 57 -8.75 0.41 8.13
N PRO A 58 -7.90 1.01 8.99
CA PRO A 58 -8.35 2.00 9.97
C PRO A 58 -9.02 3.23 9.33
N GLN A 59 -8.59 3.64 8.15
CA GLN A 59 -9.21 4.74 7.41
C GLN A 59 -10.58 4.34 6.82
N ILE A 60 -10.70 3.12 6.30
CA ILE A 60 -11.99 2.57 5.82
C ILE A 60 -12.98 2.55 6.98
N LYS A 61 -12.57 2.00 8.12
CA LYS A 61 -13.34 2.00 9.37
C LYS A 61 -13.75 3.40 9.80
N LYS A 62 -12.85 4.39 9.75
CA LYS A 62 -13.18 5.78 10.09
C LYS A 62 -14.33 6.34 9.22
N ILE A 63 -14.48 5.87 7.98
CA ILE A 63 -15.57 6.26 7.08
C ILE A 63 -16.86 5.49 7.40
N THR A 64 -16.77 4.18 7.68
CA THR A 64 -17.93 3.28 7.77
C THR A 64 -18.50 3.10 9.17
N ASP A 65 -17.66 3.17 10.20
CA ASP A 65 -18.02 2.87 11.59
C ASP A 65 -18.98 3.88 12.24
N PRO A 66 -18.96 5.20 11.92
CA PRO A 66 -19.92 6.13 12.52
C PRO A 66 -21.36 5.65 12.32
N VAL A 67 -22.21 5.76 13.36
CA VAL A 67 -23.59 5.26 13.31
C VAL A 67 -24.47 6.12 12.40
N LEU A 68 -24.30 7.45 12.46
CA LEU A 68 -25.13 8.38 11.72
C LEU A 68 -24.57 8.61 10.31
N LEU A 69 -25.45 8.58 9.31
CA LEU A 69 -25.08 8.82 7.90
C LEU A 69 -24.40 10.19 7.70
N LYS A 70 -24.85 11.23 8.42
CA LYS A 70 -24.24 12.57 8.38
C LYS A 70 -22.76 12.54 8.77
N ASP A 71 -22.37 11.69 9.71
CA ASP A 71 -21.00 11.62 10.21
C ASP A 71 -20.13 10.89 9.18
N ARG A 72 -20.63 9.81 8.58
CA ARG A 72 -19.97 9.11 7.45
C ARG A 72 -19.74 10.05 6.27
N ILE A 73 -20.77 10.84 5.90
CA ILE A 73 -20.68 11.87 4.85
C ILE A 73 -19.65 12.94 5.24
N SER A 74 -19.61 13.37 6.50
CA SER A 74 -18.64 14.37 6.96
C SER A 74 -17.20 13.88 6.83
N VAL A 75 -16.94 12.61 7.18
CA VAL A 75 -15.64 11.96 7.03
C VAL A 75 -15.26 11.86 5.55
N ALA A 76 -16.15 11.32 4.71
CA ALA A 76 -15.93 11.21 3.27
C ALA A 76 -15.67 12.58 2.62
N LYS A 77 -16.40 13.63 3.02
CA LYS A 77 -16.22 15.00 2.54
C LYS A 77 -14.86 15.57 2.94
N GLY A 78 -14.27 15.15 4.06
CA GLY A 78 -12.95 15.61 4.51
C GLY A 78 -11.78 15.01 3.72
N LEU A 79 -11.97 13.84 3.10
CA LEU A 79 -10.95 13.16 2.29
C LEU A 79 -10.84 13.77 0.89
N SER A 80 -9.62 13.96 0.38
CA SER A 80 -9.39 14.44 -0.99
C SER A 80 -9.51 13.29 -1.98
N MET A 81 -10.51 13.40 -2.86
CA MET A 81 -10.69 12.45 -3.95
C MET A 81 -9.54 12.51 -4.94
N GLU A 82 -9.06 13.72 -5.22
CA GLU A 82 -7.98 13.99 -6.18
C GLU A 82 -6.68 13.35 -5.72
N GLY A 83 -6.33 13.53 -4.44
CA GLY A 83 -5.13 12.94 -3.87
C GLY A 83 -5.16 11.42 -3.89
N ILE A 84 -6.25 10.81 -3.42
CA ILE A 84 -6.38 9.35 -3.37
C ILE A 84 -6.43 8.75 -4.78
N SER A 85 -7.06 9.42 -5.74
CA SER A 85 -7.10 8.99 -7.15
C SER A 85 -5.71 9.03 -7.79
N LEU A 86 -4.92 10.09 -7.56
CA LEU A 86 -3.55 10.19 -8.06
C LEU A 86 -2.63 9.15 -7.43
N GLU A 87 -2.76 8.90 -6.12
CA GLU A 87 -2.02 7.83 -5.44
C GLU A 87 -2.36 6.45 -6.03
N THR A 88 -3.64 6.20 -6.27
CA THR A 88 -4.12 4.94 -6.88
C THR A 88 -3.59 4.75 -8.30
N LEU A 89 -3.56 5.81 -9.11
CA LEU A 89 -2.98 5.77 -10.45
C LEU A 89 -1.47 5.45 -10.40
N GLY A 90 -0.73 6.09 -9.49
CA GLY A 90 0.69 5.81 -9.29
C GLY A 90 0.94 4.35 -8.87
N TYR A 91 0.11 3.81 -7.98
CA TYR A 91 0.18 2.41 -7.58
C TYR A 91 -0.13 1.46 -8.74
N LEU A 92 -1.14 1.77 -9.54
CA LEU A 92 -1.48 0.97 -10.71
C LEU A 92 -0.33 0.93 -11.74
N ILE A 93 0.26 2.08 -12.05
CA ILE A 93 1.45 2.18 -12.93
C ILE A 93 2.57 1.29 -12.41
N HIS A 94 2.86 1.38 -11.11
CA HIS A 94 3.92 0.60 -10.46
C HIS A 94 3.66 -0.91 -10.54
N VAL A 95 2.42 -1.34 -10.31
CA VAL A 95 2.03 -2.75 -10.41
C VAL A 95 2.15 -3.25 -11.86
N VAL A 96 1.65 -2.48 -12.83
CA VAL A 96 1.71 -2.85 -14.26
C VAL A 96 3.15 -2.95 -14.73
N TYR A 97 4.00 -1.96 -14.41
CA TYR A 97 5.42 -1.96 -14.74
C TYR A 97 6.12 -3.22 -14.22
N ASN A 98 5.95 -3.54 -12.94
CA ASN A 98 6.61 -4.70 -12.34
C ASN A 98 6.08 -6.02 -12.92
N LYS A 99 4.78 -6.10 -13.22
CA LYS A 99 4.17 -7.27 -13.84
C LYS A 99 4.67 -7.49 -15.28
N GLN A 100 4.77 -6.42 -16.08
CA GLN A 100 5.28 -6.49 -17.46
C GLN A 100 6.75 -6.94 -17.50
N ASN A 101 7.57 -6.46 -16.57
CA ASN A 101 8.98 -6.83 -16.46
C ASN A 101 9.23 -8.20 -15.79
N GLY A 102 8.17 -8.96 -15.46
CA GLY A 102 8.31 -10.30 -14.85
C GLY A 102 8.90 -10.28 -13.43
N ASN A 103 8.82 -9.15 -12.72
CA ASN A 103 9.34 -9.06 -11.36
C ASN A 103 8.51 -9.90 -10.39
N PRO A 104 9.10 -10.50 -9.33
CA PRO A 104 8.36 -11.25 -8.34
C PRO A 104 7.32 -10.40 -7.60
N PHE A 105 6.15 -10.99 -7.29
CA PHE A 105 5.05 -10.30 -6.59
C PHE A 105 5.48 -9.66 -5.27
N VAL A 106 6.43 -10.25 -4.54
CA VAL A 106 6.94 -9.71 -3.27
C VAL A 106 7.47 -8.27 -3.42
N ASN A 107 7.92 -7.86 -4.61
CA ASN A 107 8.49 -6.53 -4.85
C ASN A 107 7.43 -5.43 -5.03
N TYR A 108 6.22 -5.78 -5.46
CA TYR A 108 5.16 -4.81 -5.77
C TYR A 108 3.81 -5.15 -5.13
N GLY A 109 3.73 -6.27 -4.40
CA GLY A 109 2.53 -6.77 -3.77
C GLY A 109 2.00 -5.83 -2.70
N GLU A 110 2.88 -5.13 -1.98
CA GLU A 110 2.49 -4.05 -1.08
C GLU A 110 1.70 -2.96 -1.83
N THR A 111 2.28 -2.46 -2.92
CA THR A 111 1.67 -1.41 -3.74
C THR A 111 0.35 -1.85 -4.34
N PHE A 112 0.25 -3.12 -4.75
CA PHE A 112 -1.00 -3.71 -5.23
C PHE A 112 -2.09 -3.72 -4.14
N LEU A 113 -1.77 -4.22 -2.95
CA LEU A 113 -2.71 -4.31 -1.83
C LEU A 113 -3.15 -2.93 -1.31
N LEU A 114 -2.24 -1.96 -1.29
CA LEU A 114 -2.56 -0.57 -0.98
C LEU A 114 -3.46 0.05 -2.06
N GLY A 115 -3.21 -0.27 -3.34
CA GLY A 115 -4.06 0.14 -4.46
C GLY A 115 -5.49 -0.35 -4.32
N LEU A 116 -5.69 -1.62 -3.97
CA LEU A 116 -7.03 -2.17 -3.72
C LEU A 116 -7.77 -1.45 -2.59
N GLN A 117 -7.08 -1.17 -1.48
CA GLN A 117 -7.69 -0.43 -0.37
C GLN A 117 -7.99 1.03 -0.73
N ASN A 118 -7.15 1.68 -1.54
CA ASN A 118 -7.43 3.03 -2.03
C ASN A 118 -8.63 3.05 -2.98
N ILE A 119 -8.81 2.05 -3.84
CA ILE A 119 -10.01 1.89 -4.66
C ILE A 119 -11.25 1.79 -3.77
N ALA A 120 -11.21 0.97 -2.72
CA ALA A 120 -12.31 0.88 -1.76
C ALA A 120 -12.65 2.25 -1.14
N ILE A 121 -11.64 3.04 -0.75
CA ILE A 121 -11.85 4.39 -0.22
C ILE A 121 -12.45 5.32 -1.27
N ILE A 122 -12.00 5.29 -2.52
CA ILE A 122 -12.57 6.08 -3.63
C ILE A 122 -14.05 5.76 -3.81
N LEU A 123 -14.41 4.47 -3.84
CA LEU A 123 -15.79 4.04 -3.98
C LEU A 123 -16.65 4.47 -2.79
N LEU A 124 -16.15 4.37 -1.56
CA LEU A 124 -16.85 4.86 -0.38
C LEU A 124 -17.08 6.37 -0.44
N ILE A 125 -16.07 7.16 -0.82
CA ILE A 125 -16.24 8.61 -0.95
C ILE A 125 -17.28 8.94 -2.03
N ARG A 126 -17.26 8.24 -3.18
CA ARG A 126 -18.28 8.41 -4.23
C ARG A 126 -19.67 8.06 -3.73
N TYR A 127 -19.81 6.93 -3.04
CA TYR A 127 -21.07 6.48 -2.45
C TYR A 127 -21.65 7.52 -1.49
N TYR A 128 -20.86 8.00 -0.52
CA TYR A 128 -21.37 8.98 0.46
C TYR A 128 -21.61 10.36 -0.16
N ASN A 129 -20.90 10.73 -1.23
CA ASN A 129 -21.21 11.94 -1.98
C ASN A 129 -22.56 11.84 -2.71
N ALA A 130 -22.89 10.67 -3.27
CA ALA A 130 -24.19 10.39 -3.87
C ALA A 130 -25.31 10.43 -2.82
N ARG A 131 -25.11 9.76 -1.67
CA ARG A 131 -26.06 9.81 -0.53
C ARG A 131 -26.29 11.24 -0.03
N LYS A 132 -25.26 12.10 -0.06
CA LYS A 132 -25.37 13.52 0.28
C LYS A 132 -26.17 14.29 -0.78
N ALA A 133 -26.05 13.95 -2.05
CA ALA A 133 -26.77 14.58 -3.15
C ALA A 133 -28.26 14.24 -3.19
N GLY A 134 -28.73 13.35 -2.31
CA GLY A 134 -30.13 12.95 -2.21
C GLY A 134 -30.43 11.59 -2.82
N SER A 135 -29.43 10.91 -3.39
CA SER A 135 -29.60 9.54 -3.90
C SER A 135 -29.95 8.59 -2.75
N ASP A 136 -30.91 7.72 -2.97
CA ASP A 136 -31.22 6.61 -2.09
C ASP A 136 -30.09 5.56 -2.11
N GLU A 137 -30.23 4.47 -1.37
CA GLU A 137 -29.14 3.49 -1.24
C GLU A 137 -28.82 2.82 -2.58
N VAL A 138 -29.85 2.50 -3.35
CA VAL A 138 -29.74 1.82 -4.64
C VAL A 138 -29.16 2.77 -5.69
N GLY A 139 -29.65 4.01 -5.77
CA GLY A 139 -29.11 5.04 -6.66
C GLY A 139 -27.64 5.32 -6.39
N ALA A 140 -27.25 5.43 -5.11
CA ALA A 140 -25.85 5.62 -4.74
C ALA A 140 -24.94 4.42 -5.12
N LEU A 141 -25.47 3.19 -5.16
CA LEU A 141 -24.72 2.02 -5.65
C LEU A 141 -24.59 2.02 -7.18
N ILE A 142 -25.63 2.43 -7.90
CA ILE A 142 -25.61 2.54 -9.37
C ILE A 142 -24.56 3.58 -9.81
N GLU A 143 -24.45 4.69 -9.09
CA GLU A 143 -23.43 5.73 -9.35
C GLU A 143 -21.98 5.22 -9.22
N LEU A 144 -21.75 4.07 -8.55
CA LEU A 144 -20.43 3.45 -8.48
C LEU A 144 -20.01 2.77 -9.79
N ALA A 145 -20.93 2.50 -10.71
CA ALA A 145 -20.60 1.90 -12.01
C ALA A 145 -19.59 2.73 -12.80
N GLN A 146 -19.74 4.07 -12.79
CA GLN A 146 -18.84 4.98 -13.50
C GLN A 146 -17.39 4.92 -12.99
N PRO A 147 -17.08 5.16 -11.69
CA PRO A 147 -15.71 5.08 -11.20
C PRO A 147 -15.12 3.66 -11.34
N ILE A 148 -15.93 2.61 -11.18
CA ILE A 148 -15.48 1.22 -11.40
C ILE A 148 -15.07 1.04 -12.87
N ALA A 149 -15.91 1.46 -13.82
CA ALA A 149 -15.60 1.37 -15.24
C ALA A 149 -14.32 2.12 -15.63
N ILE A 150 -14.11 3.33 -15.08
CA ILE A 150 -12.90 4.11 -15.32
C ILE A 150 -11.66 3.37 -14.79
N ILE A 151 -11.71 2.87 -13.55
CA ILE A 151 -10.58 2.15 -12.93
C ILE A 151 -10.24 0.89 -13.73
N LEU A 152 -11.26 0.13 -14.16
CA LEU A 152 -11.08 -1.07 -14.98
C LEU A 152 -10.54 -0.74 -16.37
N ALA A 153 -11.05 0.31 -17.02
CA ALA A 153 -10.59 0.75 -18.33
C ALA A 153 -9.12 1.18 -18.30
N ILE A 154 -8.71 1.96 -17.29
CA ILE A 154 -7.31 2.35 -17.09
C ILE A 154 -6.45 1.13 -16.80
N GLY A 155 -6.88 0.25 -15.88
CA GLY A 155 -6.14 -0.96 -15.52
C GLY A 155 -5.93 -1.90 -16.71
N PHE A 156 -6.97 -2.12 -17.51
CA PHE A 156 -6.91 -2.93 -18.71
C PHE A 156 -6.05 -2.26 -19.80
N GLY A 157 -6.27 -0.97 -20.06
CA GLY A 157 -5.52 -0.21 -21.06
C GLY A 157 -4.02 -0.17 -20.77
N LEU A 158 -3.63 0.11 -19.53
CA LEU A 158 -2.23 0.09 -19.11
C LEU A 158 -1.64 -1.32 -19.14
N SER A 159 -2.39 -2.35 -18.70
CA SER A 159 -1.84 -3.70 -18.63
C SER A 159 -1.73 -4.41 -19.98
N ARG A 160 -2.64 -4.16 -20.93
CA ARG A 160 -2.76 -4.95 -22.16
C ARG A 160 -2.38 -4.18 -23.43
N SER A 161 -2.62 -2.88 -23.46
CA SER A 161 -2.52 -2.05 -24.67
C SER A 161 -1.33 -1.10 -24.66
N ALA A 162 -0.81 -0.73 -23.48
CA ALA A 162 0.30 0.22 -23.38
C ALA A 162 1.67 -0.43 -23.68
N PRO A 163 2.50 0.19 -24.54
CA PRO A 163 3.87 -0.27 -24.80
C PRO A 163 4.76 -0.21 -23.55
N GLU A 164 5.72 -1.12 -23.43
CA GLU A 164 6.65 -1.21 -22.29
C GLU A 164 7.45 0.09 -22.07
N ASN A 165 7.86 0.76 -23.15
CA ASN A 165 8.57 2.04 -23.08
C ASN A 165 7.72 3.15 -22.45
N PHE A 166 6.42 3.16 -22.75
CA PHE A 166 5.49 4.14 -22.18
C PHE A 166 5.29 3.89 -20.68
N ILE A 167 5.07 2.63 -20.29
CA ILE A 167 4.93 2.24 -18.88
C ILE A 167 6.22 2.50 -18.09
N SER A 168 7.38 2.26 -18.68
CA SER A 168 8.68 2.58 -18.07
C SER A 168 8.86 4.09 -17.85
N GLY A 169 8.45 4.91 -18.82
CA GLY A 169 8.42 6.37 -18.66
C GLY A 169 7.48 6.81 -17.53
N LEU A 170 6.29 6.22 -17.45
CA LEU A 170 5.36 6.49 -16.33
C LEU A 170 5.90 6.01 -14.97
N GLN A 171 6.64 4.91 -14.94
CA GLN A 171 7.27 4.41 -13.72
C GLN A 171 8.30 5.39 -13.16
N VAL A 172 9.05 6.10 -14.00
CA VAL A 172 9.96 7.17 -13.56
C VAL A 172 9.18 8.31 -12.86
N LEU A 173 7.96 8.58 -13.33
CA LEU A 173 7.08 9.60 -12.74
C LEU A 173 6.35 9.10 -11.48
N SER A 174 6.43 7.81 -11.12
CA SER A 174 5.71 7.26 -9.97
C SER A 174 6.06 7.95 -8.65
N ILE A 175 7.33 8.32 -8.45
CA ILE A 175 7.81 9.06 -7.28
C ILE A 175 7.21 10.48 -7.24
N PRO A 176 7.37 11.31 -8.29
CA PRO A 176 6.68 12.61 -8.38
C PRO A 176 5.17 12.51 -8.18
N ILE A 177 4.50 11.53 -8.80
CA ILE A 177 3.05 11.32 -8.66
C ILE A 177 2.68 11.05 -7.19
N SER A 178 3.46 10.22 -6.50
CA SER A 178 3.27 9.90 -5.07
C SER A 178 3.46 11.11 -4.14
N ILE A 179 4.33 12.05 -4.52
CA ILE A 179 4.50 13.32 -3.81
C ILE A 179 3.29 14.23 -4.06
N VAL A 180 2.93 14.41 -5.33
CA VAL A 180 1.81 15.28 -5.74
C VAL A 180 0.49 14.79 -5.18
N SER A 181 0.28 13.48 -5.06
CA SER A 181 -0.96 12.89 -4.53
C SER A 181 -1.26 13.29 -3.08
N LYS A 182 -0.26 13.66 -2.28
CA LYS A 182 -0.46 14.08 -0.88
C LYS A 182 -0.83 15.56 -0.74
N ILE A 183 -0.46 16.40 -1.72
CA ILE A 183 -0.68 17.85 -1.68
C ILE A 183 -2.18 18.21 -1.58
N PRO A 184 -3.10 17.62 -2.37
CA PRO A 184 -4.52 17.89 -2.26
C PRO A 184 -5.07 17.67 -0.85
N GLN A 185 -4.67 16.58 -0.17
CA GLN A 185 -5.12 16.31 1.19
C GLN A 185 -4.56 17.34 2.18
N ILE A 186 -3.28 17.72 2.05
CA ILE A 186 -2.65 18.74 2.91
C ILE A 186 -3.39 20.08 2.78
N LYS A 187 -3.68 20.51 1.55
CA LYS A 187 -4.44 21.73 1.28
C LYS A 187 -5.85 21.66 1.85
N LYS A 188 -6.52 20.51 1.69
CA LYS A 188 -7.87 20.28 2.22
C LYS A 188 -7.92 20.33 3.74
N ASN A 189 -6.99 19.68 4.43
CA ASN A 189 -6.86 19.77 5.89
C ASN A 189 -6.60 21.21 6.35
N TYR A 190 -5.74 21.94 5.63
CA TYR A 190 -5.45 23.33 5.93
C TYR A 190 -6.69 24.22 5.77
N ALA A 191 -7.48 24.01 4.72
CA ALA A 191 -8.72 24.76 4.47
C ALA A 191 -9.82 24.42 5.48
N LEU A 192 -9.96 23.15 5.84
CA LEU A 192 -10.96 22.69 6.82
C LEU A 192 -10.56 22.99 8.27
N LYS A 193 -9.27 23.27 8.53
CA LYS A 193 -8.70 23.41 9.88
C LYS A 193 -9.09 22.26 10.83
N SER A 194 -9.29 21.07 10.26
CA SER A 194 -9.71 19.86 10.96
C SER A 194 -9.11 18.65 10.25
N THR A 195 -8.83 17.60 11.01
CA THR A 195 -8.34 16.30 10.54
C THR A 195 -9.18 15.15 11.08
N SER A 196 -10.39 15.41 11.60
CA SER A 196 -11.23 14.36 12.19
C SER A 196 -11.62 13.25 11.22
N HIS A 197 -11.51 13.51 9.92
CA HIS A 197 -11.73 12.55 8.83
C HIS A 197 -10.53 11.63 8.55
N LEU A 198 -9.32 11.96 9.03
CA LEU A 198 -8.14 11.13 8.87
C LEU A 198 -7.99 10.15 10.04
N SER A 199 -7.58 8.93 9.74
CA SER A 199 -7.20 7.95 10.76
C SER A 199 -5.76 8.19 11.22
N ASN A 200 -5.59 8.53 12.50
CA ASN A 200 -4.26 8.71 13.11
C ASN A 200 -3.41 7.45 13.02
N ILE A 201 -4.02 6.26 13.06
CA ILE A 201 -3.32 4.97 12.90
C ILE A 201 -2.75 4.87 11.49
N THR A 202 -3.55 5.16 10.45
CA THR A 202 -3.09 5.14 9.06
C THR A 202 -2.03 6.21 8.79
N VAL A 203 -2.20 7.41 9.32
CA VAL A 203 -1.22 8.50 9.17
C VAL A 203 0.10 8.14 9.84
N GLY A 204 0.06 7.60 11.07
CA GLY A 204 1.25 7.13 11.78
C GLY A 204 1.96 6.00 11.05
N ALA A 205 1.22 5.01 10.55
CA ALA A 205 1.77 3.92 9.74
C ALA A 205 2.47 4.44 8.47
N ASN A 206 1.90 5.44 7.79
CA ASN A 206 2.51 6.06 6.61
C ASN A 206 3.82 6.79 6.95
N VAL A 207 3.88 7.51 8.08
CA VAL A 207 5.10 8.18 8.56
C VAL A 207 6.17 7.13 8.88
N LEU A 208 5.84 6.11 9.66
CA LEU A 208 6.78 5.04 10.03
C LEU A 208 7.30 4.28 8.81
N GLY A 209 6.41 3.89 7.89
CA GLY A 209 6.79 3.19 6.67
C GLY A 209 7.70 4.03 5.76
N SER A 210 7.40 5.31 5.60
CA SER A 210 8.26 6.21 4.82
C SER A 210 9.60 6.50 5.50
N PHE A 211 9.63 6.60 6.83
CA PHE A 211 10.86 6.72 7.61
C PHE A 211 11.77 5.50 7.43
N ILE A 212 11.22 4.29 7.57
CA ILE A 212 11.96 3.04 7.37
C ILE A 212 12.57 3.00 5.97
N ARG A 213 11.81 3.37 4.92
CA ARG A 213 12.33 3.42 3.54
C ARG A 213 13.48 4.41 3.36
N VAL A 214 13.41 5.59 3.97
CA VAL A 214 14.53 6.55 3.95
C VAL A 214 15.75 5.93 4.64
N PHE A 215 15.56 5.34 5.82
CA PHE A 215 16.63 4.75 6.61
C PHE A 215 17.32 3.59 5.88
N THR A 216 16.57 2.63 5.33
CA THR A 216 17.15 1.50 4.59
C THR A 216 17.84 1.96 3.32
N THR A 217 17.28 2.94 2.61
CA THR A 217 17.89 3.49 1.39
C THR A 217 19.22 4.18 1.71
N LEU A 218 19.32 4.90 2.84
CA LEU A 218 20.56 5.51 3.31
C LEU A 218 21.63 4.46 3.68
N GLN A 219 21.23 3.39 4.37
CA GLN A 219 22.14 2.28 4.72
C GLN A 219 22.67 1.52 3.50
N ASP A 220 21.81 1.32 2.49
CA ASP A 220 22.20 0.68 1.23
C ASP A 220 22.98 1.65 0.32
N PHE A 221 22.85 2.96 0.52
CA PHE A 221 23.57 4.01 -0.23
C PHE A 221 25.08 3.90 -0.05
N GLU A 222 25.55 3.59 1.17
CA GLU A 222 26.96 3.37 1.48
C GLU A 222 27.56 2.16 0.75
N LYS A 223 26.73 1.21 0.29
CA LYS A 223 27.18 -0.03 -0.37
C LYS A 223 27.07 -0.04 -1.89
N LEU A 224 26.21 0.78 -2.50
CA LEU A 224 25.90 0.70 -3.94
C LEU A 224 25.98 2.00 -4.75
N GLY A 225 26.22 3.15 -4.11
CA GLY A 225 26.64 4.40 -4.79
C GLY A 225 25.67 4.98 -5.83
N ARG A 226 24.45 4.48 -5.96
CA ARG A 226 23.51 4.88 -7.01
C ARG A 226 22.08 4.84 -6.48
N ASP A 227 21.56 6.00 -6.07
CA ASP A 227 20.56 6.76 -6.83
C ASP A 227 20.00 7.93 -6.00
N LYS A 228 20.58 9.13 -6.15
CA LYS A 228 20.18 10.34 -5.37
C LYS A 228 18.71 10.69 -5.60
N VAL A 229 18.15 10.31 -6.74
CA VAL A 229 16.75 10.56 -7.12
C VAL A 229 15.80 9.74 -6.25
N LEU A 230 16.11 8.46 -6.03
CA LEU A 230 15.30 7.57 -5.21
C LEU A 230 15.28 8.02 -3.75
N LEU A 231 16.45 8.37 -3.21
CA LEU A 231 16.58 8.92 -1.85
C LEU A 231 15.81 10.23 -1.70
N ALA A 232 15.96 11.18 -2.63
CA ALA A 232 15.21 12.42 -2.63
C ALA A 232 13.69 12.18 -2.69
N GLY A 233 13.26 11.19 -3.47
CA GLY A 233 11.87 10.75 -3.55
C GLY A 233 11.31 10.25 -2.21
N TYR A 234 12.03 9.34 -1.54
CA TYR A 234 11.61 8.83 -0.24
C TYR A 234 11.64 9.91 0.86
N CYS A 235 12.66 10.77 0.88
CA CYS A 235 12.73 11.91 1.80
C CYS A 235 11.54 12.86 1.59
N SER A 236 11.18 13.15 0.33
CA SER A 236 10.02 13.99 0.01
C SER A 236 8.72 13.35 0.46
N SER A 237 8.57 12.03 0.24
CA SER A 237 7.40 11.28 0.71
C SER A 237 7.29 11.30 2.24
N PHE A 238 8.41 11.11 2.95
CA PHE A 238 8.48 11.20 4.40
C PHE A 238 8.09 12.60 4.90
N ALA A 239 8.65 13.66 4.30
CA ALA A 239 8.33 15.04 4.66
C ALA A 239 6.82 15.34 4.51
N LEU A 240 6.19 14.91 3.42
CA LEU A 240 4.76 15.11 3.20
C LEU A 240 3.89 14.29 4.16
N ASN A 241 4.28 13.06 4.49
CA ASN A 241 3.60 12.27 5.52
C ASN A 241 3.76 12.92 6.91
N ALA A 242 4.93 13.46 7.22
CA ALA A 242 5.19 14.19 8.46
C ALA A 242 4.36 15.47 8.56
N ILE A 243 4.18 16.20 7.45
CA ILE A 243 3.28 17.37 7.39
C ILE A 243 1.83 16.95 7.68
N LEU A 244 1.35 15.86 7.08
CA LEU A 244 0.01 15.33 7.37
C LEU A 244 -0.14 14.94 8.85
N ALA A 245 0.87 14.29 9.44
CA ALA A 245 0.87 13.95 10.85
C ALA A 245 0.90 15.20 11.74
N GLY A 246 1.69 16.22 11.39
CA GLY A 246 1.70 17.51 12.07
C GLY A 246 0.34 18.20 12.01
N GLN A 247 -0.35 18.16 10.86
CA GLN A 247 -1.73 18.64 10.74
C GLN A 247 -2.68 17.86 11.64
N CYS A 248 -2.52 16.53 11.77
CA CYS A 248 -3.32 15.74 12.71
C CYS A 248 -3.09 16.14 14.16
N LEU A 249 -1.85 16.48 14.56
CA LEU A 249 -1.56 16.92 15.93
C LEU A 249 -2.10 18.33 16.22
N ILE A 250 -1.99 19.25 15.27
CA ILE A 250 -2.41 20.64 15.44
C ILE A 250 -3.93 20.77 15.35
N TYR A 251 -4.54 20.18 14.31
CA TYR A 251 -5.97 20.29 14.04
C TYR A 251 -6.81 19.17 14.68
N GLY A 252 -6.19 18.10 15.17
CA GLY A 252 -6.87 17.03 15.91
C GLY A 252 -7.21 17.40 17.35
N LYS A 253 -6.39 18.25 18.00
CA LYS A 253 -6.60 18.70 19.38
C LYS A 253 -7.82 19.60 19.59
N GLY A 254 -8.44 20.09 18.51
CA GLY A 254 -9.64 20.93 18.59
C GLY A 254 -10.92 20.19 19.01
N LYS A 255 -10.87 18.89 19.34
CA LYS A 255 -12.04 18.10 19.76
C LYS A 255 -11.88 17.29 21.04
N GLU A 256 -10.68 17.12 21.60
CA GLU A 256 -10.53 16.43 22.90
C GLU A 256 -11.10 17.25 24.08
N VAL A 257 -11.34 18.57 23.90
CA VAL A 257 -11.91 19.43 24.96
C VAL A 257 -13.44 19.30 25.10
N ASP A 258 -14.14 18.70 24.11
CA ASP A 258 -15.61 18.60 24.11
C ASP A 258 -16.15 17.19 24.39
N GLU A 259 -15.29 16.16 24.48
CA GLU A 259 -15.71 14.78 24.84
C GLU A 259 -15.52 14.46 26.34
N GLU A 260 -14.98 15.40 27.13
CA GLU A 260 -14.76 15.26 28.59
C GLU A 260 -15.72 16.12 29.46
N LYS A 261 -16.86 16.56 28.93
CA LYS A 261 -17.91 17.26 29.72
C LYS A 261 -19.29 16.63 29.57
#